data_AF-A0A3B4WUC8-F1
#
_entry.id   AF-A0A3B4WUC8-F1
#
_cell.length_a   1.000
_cell.length_b   1.000
_cell.length_c   1.000
_cell.angle_alpha   90.00
_cell.angle_beta   90.00
_cell.angle_gamma   90.00
#
_symmetry.space_group_name_H-M   'P 1'
#
loop_
_entity.id
_entity.type
_entity.pdbx_description
1 polymer ?
#
loop_
_entity_poly.entity_id
_entity_poly.type
_entity_poly.pdbx_seq_one_letter_code
_entity_poly.pdbx_strand_id
1 'polypeptide(L)' 'MTTVREKCKNRIMFCVAASPCLSYPCQNGGTCKEASNSTYTCQCAEGFEGTNCEVEVTQGDGLGTSLFRE' A
#
# COMPACT_ATOMS: atom_id res chain seq x y z
N MET A 1 -3.14 -16.48 2.99
CA MET A 1 -2.81 -15.10 3.41
C MET A 1 -3.15 -14.18 2.25
N THR A 2 -4.43 -13.84 2.13
CA THR A 2 -5.07 -12.78 1.31
C THR A 2 -6.55 -13.03 1.54
N THR A 3 -7.34 -12.02 1.90
CA THR A 3 -8.73 -12.11 2.39
C THR A 3 -8.88 -12.59 3.84
N VAL A 4 -8.51 -11.73 4.79
CA VAL A 4 -9.10 -11.82 6.14
C VAL A 4 -10.59 -11.51 5.97
N ARG A 5 -11.39 -12.56 6.17
CA ARG A 5 -12.84 -12.60 6.32
C ARG A 5 -13.51 -11.26 6.65
N GLU A 6 -14.11 -10.65 5.63
CA GLU A 6 -15.39 -9.95 5.78
C GLU A 6 -16.31 -10.35 4.63
N LYS A 7 -16.87 -11.57 4.72
CA LYS A 7 -18.15 -11.81 4.06
C LYS A 7 -19.16 -10.94 4.84
N CYS A 8 -19.58 -9.77 4.32
CA CYS A 8 -20.86 -9.14 4.69
C CYS A 8 -21.96 -10.20 4.38
N LYS A 9 -22.16 -11.19 5.26
CA LYS A 9 -23.19 -12.21 5.15
C LYS A 9 -24.50 -11.59 5.63
N ASN A 10 -25.30 -11.12 4.67
CA ASN A 10 -26.76 -11.18 4.67
C ASN A 10 -27.53 -10.48 5.84
N ARG A 11 -27.91 -9.20 5.62
CA ARG A 11 -29.05 -8.45 6.24
C ARG A 11 -28.92 -7.75 7.62
N ILE A 12 -27.80 -7.10 7.96
CA ILE A 12 -27.81 -6.03 9.00
C ILE A 12 -27.09 -4.79 8.46
N MET A 13 -27.78 -3.65 8.47
CA MET A 13 -27.42 -2.36 7.84
C MET A 13 -26.35 -1.58 8.63
N PHE A 14 -25.13 -2.11 8.75
CA PHE A 14 -23.92 -1.32 9.03
C PHE A 14 -22.68 -2.11 8.56
N CYS A 15 -22.34 -2.05 7.26
CA CYS A 15 -20.95 -2.29 6.83
C CYS A 15 -20.28 -0.88 6.75
N VAL A 16 -19.90 -0.31 7.92
CA VAL A 16 -18.91 0.78 7.94
C VAL A 16 -17.56 0.16 8.29
N ALA A 17 -16.96 -0.35 7.23
CA ALA A 17 -15.53 -0.47 7.09
C ALA A 17 -15.32 -0.30 5.59
N ALA A 18 -15.47 0.94 5.12
CA ALA A 18 -14.88 1.31 3.84
C ALA A 18 -13.37 1.26 4.07
N SER A 19 -12.82 0.04 4.05
CA SER A 19 -11.40 -0.22 4.12
C SER A 19 -10.75 0.72 3.11
N PRO A 20 -9.91 1.67 3.55
CA PRO A 20 -9.39 2.66 2.63
C PRO A 20 -8.58 2.05 1.47
N CYS A 21 -8.14 0.80 1.64
CA CYS A 21 -7.50 -0.01 0.61
C CYS A 21 -8.45 -0.59 -0.47
N LEU A 22 -9.77 -0.59 -0.28
CA LEU A 22 -10.74 -1.12 -1.26
C LEU A 22 -10.79 -0.30 -2.54
N SER A 23 -10.51 1.00 -2.45
CA SER A 23 -10.43 1.89 -3.62
C SER A 23 -9.11 1.77 -4.37
N TYR A 24 -8.22 0.84 -3.97
CA TYR A 24 -6.87 0.69 -4.52
C TYR A 24 -6.11 2.02 -4.61
N PRO A 25 -5.93 2.73 -3.48
CA PRO A 25 -5.33 4.05 -3.48
C PRO A 25 -3.85 4.05 -3.88
N CYS A 26 -3.09 3.00 -3.54
CA CYS A 26 -1.66 2.93 -3.82
C CYS A 26 -1.39 2.61 -5.30
N GLN A 27 -0.58 3.45 -5.94
CA GLN A 27 -0.18 3.34 -7.34
C GLN A 27 1.22 2.72 -7.49
N ASN A 28 1.65 2.49 -8.73
CA ASN A 28 3.02 2.07 -9.07
C ASN A 28 3.52 0.81 -8.33
N GLY A 29 2.63 -0.15 -8.09
CA GLY A 29 2.97 -1.40 -7.40
C GLY A 29 3.06 -1.27 -5.87
N GLY A 30 2.58 -0.16 -5.30
CA GLY A 30 2.49 0.02 -3.85
C GLY A 30 1.55 -1.00 -3.19
N THR A 31 1.94 -1.51 -2.02
CA THR A 31 1.12 -2.42 -1.22
C THR A 31 0.31 -1.63 -0.19
N CYS A 32 -1.02 -1.65 -0.32
CA CYS A 32 -1.89 -0.99 0.66
C CYS A 32 -1.99 -1.81 1.94
N LYS A 33 -1.75 -1.15 3.09
CA LYS A 33 -1.94 -1.71 4.42
C LYS A 33 -2.94 -0.85 5.20
N GLU A 34 -3.94 -1.49 5.77
CA GLU A 34 -4.88 -0.82 6.66
C GLU A 34 -4.20 -0.56 8.01
N ALA A 35 -4.14 0.71 8.42
CA ALA A 35 -3.54 1.12 9.69
C ALA A 35 -4.61 1.23 10.79
N SER A 36 -5.82 1.71 10.45
CA SER A 36 -6.99 1.77 11.33
C SER A 36 -8.29 1.71 10.53
N ASN A 37 -9.45 1.66 11.22
CA ASN A 37 -10.79 1.63 10.61
C ASN A 37 -11.08 2.72 9.56
N SER A 38 -10.32 3.83 9.56
CA SER A 38 -10.47 4.93 8.59
C SER A 38 -9.15 5.39 7.94
N THR A 39 -8.03 4.73 8.23
CA THR A 39 -6.70 5.15 7.73
C THR A 39 -5.95 3.99 7.07
N TYR A 40 -5.30 4.29 5.97
CA TYR A 40 -4.41 3.38 5.24
C TYR A 40 -2.99 3.91 5.23
N THR A 41 -2.06 3.03 4.90
CA THR A 41 -0.68 3.36 4.61
C THR A 41 -0.25 2.57 3.39
N CYS A 42 0.31 3.25 2.40
CA CYS A 42 0.89 2.60 1.23
C CYS A 42 2.36 2.28 1.51
N GLN A 43 2.74 1.03 1.28
CA GLN A 43 4.12 0.61 1.23
C GLN A 43 4.60 0.67 -0.21
N CYS A 44 5.33 1.72 -0.57
CA CYS A 44 5.81 1.96 -1.92
C CYS A 44 7.02 1.08 -2.25
N ALA A 45 7.17 0.76 -3.53
CA ALA A 45 8.36 0.10 -4.05
C ALA A 45 9.54 1.07 -4.09
N GLU A 46 10.76 0.53 -4.15
CA GLU A 46 11.96 1.32 -4.31
C GLU A 46 11.87 2.14 -5.61
N GLY A 47 12.10 3.46 -5.51
CA GLY A 47 11.88 4.38 -6.63
C GLY A 47 10.50 5.07 -6.65
N PHE A 48 9.62 4.83 -5.67
CA PHE A 48 8.34 5.54 -5.55
C PHE A 48 8.11 6.08 -4.14
N GLU A 49 7.57 7.29 -4.07
CA GLU A 49 7.23 8.01 -2.85
C GLU A 49 5.86 8.71 -2.97
N GLY A 50 5.44 9.36 -1.89
CA GLY A 50 4.12 9.99 -1.76
C GLY A 50 3.14 9.15 -0.96
N THR A 51 2.00 9.73 -0.61
CA THR A 51 0.96 9.06 0.20
C THR A 51 0.39 7.85 -0.52
N ASN A 52 0.31 7.94 -1.85
CA ASN A 52 -0.24 6.92 -2.72
C ASN A 52 0.81 6.30 -3.64
N CYS A 53 2.12 6.47 -3.36
CA CYS A 53 3.20 6.06 -4.27
C CYS A 53 3.05 6.67 -5.67
N GLU A 54 2.48 7.87 -5.75
CA GLU A 54 2.20 8.58 -7.01
C GLU A 54 3.42 9.32 -7.55
N VAL A 55 4.42 9.57 -6.69
CA VAL A 55 5.65 10.26 -7.06
C VAL A 55 6.69 9.21 -7.40
N GLU A 56 7.13 9.18 -8.65
CA GLU A 56 8.30 8.41 -9.04
C GLU A 56 9.56 9.17 -8.62
N VAL A 57 10.25 8.67 -7.60
CA VAL A 57 11.59 9.12 -7.28
C VAL A 57 12.54 8.32 -8.15
N THR A 58 12.89 8.86 -9.31
CA THR A 58 14.04 8.37 -10.06
C THR A 58 15.20 8.28 -9.09
N GLN A 59 15.69 7.06 -8.82
CA GLN A 59 16.86 6.80 -7.97
C GLN A 59 18.10 7.40 -8.65
N GLY A 60 18.18 8.73 -8.66
CA GLY A 60 19.34 9.50 -9.02
C GLY A 60 20.25 9.54 -7.81
N ASP A 61 21.31 8.73 -7.89
CA ASP A 61 22.44 8.69 -6.97
C ASP A 61 22.20 7.98 -5.62
N GLY A 62 21.96 6.68 -5.72
CA GLY A 62 22.09 5.74 -4.61
C GLY A 62 22.66 4.44 -5.13
N LEU A 63 23.96 4.42 -5.40
CA LEU A 63 24.74 3.27 -5.82
C LEU A 63 24.33 1.98 -5.07
N GLY A 64 23.42 1.23 -5.68
CA GLY A 64 23.32 -0.22 -5.52
C GLY A 64 24.45 -0.95 -6.26
N THR A 65 25.64 -0.33 -6.36
CA THR A 65 26.82 -1.12 -6.70
C THR A 65 27.16 -1.89 -5.45
N SER A 66 26.88 -3.18 -5.48
CA SER A 66 27.79 -4.19 -5.01
C SER A 66 29.19 -3.63 -4.69
N LEU A 67 29.43 -3.30 -3.42
CA LEU A 67 30.76 -3.40 -2.83
C LEU A 67 30.78 -4.78 -2.17
N PHE A 68 30.72 -5.87 -2.94
CA PHE A 68 31.96 -6.61 -3.21
C PHE A 68 33.15 -5.69 -3.39
N ARG A 69 33.81 -5.37 -2.28
CA ARG A 69 35.22 -5.00 -2.32
C ARG A 69 35.93 -5.81 -1.26
N GLU A 70 36.65 -6.81 -1.78
CA GLU A 70 37.81 -7.53 -1.23
C GLU A 70 37.74 -8.01 0.21
#